data_AF-A0A7S1Z0F6-F1
#
_entry.id   AF-A0A7S1Z0F6-F1
#
_cell.length_a   1.000
_cell.length_b   1.000
_cell.length_c   1.000
_cell.angle_alpha   90.00
_cell.angle_beta   90.00
_cell.angle_gamma   90.00
#
_symmetry.space_group_name_H-M   'P 1'
#
loop_
_entity.id
_entity.type
_entity.pdbx_description
1 polymer ?
#
loop_
_entity_poly.entity_id
_entity_poly.type
_entity_poly.pdbx_seq_one_letter_code
_entity_poly.pdbx_strand_id
1 'polypeptide(L)'
;LVAAEQGRGTCLADRGSRCCWRDGIMSSPLDPSLTRKLLLRRHPNQRINNDATAAATELIRMFIIEARHRSSVEAECEQEGSHQSHDKYLDNEIMGSDSGEDSCKMRSNPRLNSFPSIRPDHIAKIAAELLMDFS
;
A
#
# COMPACT_ATOMS: atom_id res chain seq x y z
N LEU A 1 -30.00 -34.68 -15.21
CA LEU A 1 -28.57 -34.98 -14.97
C LEU A 1 -27.74 -34.10 -15.89
N VAL A 2 -27.34 -32.92 -15.42
CA VAL A 2 -26.42 -32.01 -16.13
C VAL A 2 -25.22 -31.86 -15.20
N ALA A 3 -24.07 -32.38 -15.64
CA ALA A 3 -22.82 -32.33 -14.90
C ALA A 3 -22.23 -30.92 -14.97
N ALA A 4 -21.96 -30.33 -13.81
CA ALA A 4 -21.23 -29.08 -13.68
C ALA A 4 -19.73 -29.36 -13.79
N GLU A 5 -19.09 -28.85 -14.84
CA GLU A 5 -17.64 -28.84 -14.98
C GLU A 5 -17.03 -27.79 -14.04
N GLN A 6 -16.32 -28.27 -13.02
CA GLN A 6 -15.47 -27.45 -12.17
C GLN A 6 -14.15 -27.17 -12.88
N GLY A 7 -14.10 -26.08 -13.63
CA GLY A 7 -12.85 -25.52 -14.14
C GLY A 7 -11.98 -24.97 -13.01
N ARG A 8 -10.95 -25.73 -12.60
CA ARG A 8 -9.88 -25.22 -11.75
C ARG A 8 -8.91 -24.41 -12.61
N GLY A 9 -9.06 -23.09 -12.61
CA GLY A 9 -8.08 -22.17 -13.19
C GLY A 9 -6.78 -22.21 -12.38
N THR A 10 -5.70 -22.65 -13.00
CA THR A 10 -4.34 -22.50 -12.47
C THR A 10 -3.80 -21.13 -12.88
N CYS A 11 -3.54 -20.26 -11.90
CA CYS A 11 -2.93 -18.96 -12.15
C CYS A 11 -1.46 -19.14 -12.53
N LEU A 12 -1.14 -18.88 -13.79
CA LEU A 12 0.22 -18.81 -14.32
C LEU A 12 0.98 -17.69 -13.57
N ALA A 13 2.07 -18.05 -12.89
CA ALA A 13 2.91 -17.12 -12.16
C ALA A 13 3.74 -16.27 -13.13
N ASP A 14 3.23 -15.09 -13.46
CA ASP A 14 3.95 -14.06 -14.20
C ASP A 14 4.91 -13.31 -13.25
N ARG A 15 6.21 -13.32 -13.58
CA ARG A 15 7.31 -12.74 -12.78
C ARG A 15 7.46 -11.24 -13.04
N GLY A 16 6.35 -10.49 -12.94
CA GLY A 16 6.38 -9.03 -12.89
C GLY A 16 5.76 -8.60 -11.58
N SER A 17 6.55 -7.98 -10.69
CA SER A 17 6.22 -7.44 -9.37
C SER A 17 4.76 -7.00 -9.16
N ARG A 18 3.86 -7.95 -8.95
CA ARG A 18 2.59 -7.69 -8.30
C ARG A 18 2.90 -7.85 -6.83
N CYS A 19 3.03 -6.73 -6.14
CA CYS A 19 3.01 -6.69 -4.69
C CYS A 19 1.74 -7.41 -4.24
N CYS A 20 1.88 -8.69 -3.89
CA CYS A 20 0.83 -9.49 -3.31
C CYS A 20 0.54 -8.88 -1.95
N TRP A 21 -0.33 -7.87 -1.90
CA TRP A 21 -1.00 -7.44 -0.68
C TRP A 21 -1.89 -8.59 -0.26
N ARG A 22 -1.25 -9.55 0.40
CA ARG A 22 -1.82 -10.75 0.98
C ARG A 22 -2.85 -10.29 2.01
N ASP A 23 -4.10 -10.24 1.58
CA ASP A 23 -5.44 -10.43 2.19
C ASP A 23 -5.65 -10.49 3.72
N GLY A 24 -4.66 -10.25 4.58
CA GLY A 24 -4.73 -10.60 6.00
C GLY A 24 -5.23 -9.50 6.94
N ILE A 25 -5.22 -8.22 6.54
CA ILE A 25 -5.45 -7.10 7.50
C ILE A 25 -6.50 -6.07 7.01
N MET A 26 -7.04 -6.17 5.80
CA MET A 26 -7.97 -5.18 5.26
C MET A 26 -9.31 -5.85 4.96
N SER A 27 -10.40 -5.64 5.67
CA SER A 27 -10.81 -4.64 6.64
C SER A 27 -12.23 -5.09 6.99
N SER A 28 -12.68 -4.90 8.23
CA SER A 28 -14.07 -5.20 8.59
C SER A 28 -15.01 -4.61 7.53
N PRO A 29 -16.04 -5.35 7.09
CA PRO A 29 -16.94 -4.86 6.06
C PRO A 29 -17.49 -3.48 6.49
N LEU A 30 -17.39 -2.50 5.59
CA LEU A 30 -17.97 -1.19 5.83
C LEU A 30 -19.47 -1.36 6.02
N ASP A 31 -20.04 -0.72 7.04
CA ASP A 31 -21.46 -0.80 7.33
C ASP A 31 -22.27 -0.10 6.21
N PRO A 32 -23.10 -0.83 5.44
CA PRO A 32 -23.93 -0.22 4.39
C PRO A 32 -24.90 0.83 4.94
N SER A 33 -25.27 0.74 6.23
CA SER A 33 -26.15 1.70 6.88
C SER A 33 -25.47 3.09 6.99
N LEU A 34 -24.15 3.12 7.25
CA LEU A 34 -23.36 4.33 7.30
C LEU A 34 -23.22 4.94 5.90
N THR A 35 -22.91 4.12 4.89
CA THR A 35 -22.84 4.57 3.49
C THR A 35 -24.15 5.22 3.07
N ARG A 36 -25.30 4.61 3.36
CA ARG A 36 -26.61 5.20 3.06
C ARG A 36 -26.80 6.55 3.74
N LYS A 37 -26.43 6.68 5.03
CA LYS A 37 -26.51 7.97 5.75
C LYS A 37 -25.64 9.05 5.11
N LEU A 38 -24.43 8.70 4.65
CA LEU A 38 -23.54 9.62 3.95
C LEU A 38 -24.12 10.08 2.61
N LEU A 39 -24.66 9.15 1.82
CA LEU A 39 -25.30 9.47 0.54
C LEU A 39 -26.52 10.39 0.71
N LEU A 40 -27.38 10.09 1.71
CA LEU A 40 -28.57 10.88 1.99
C LEU A 40 -28.27 12.24 2.63
N ARG A 41 -27.06 12.47 3.16
CA ARG A 41 -26.67 13.77 3.73
C ARG A 41 -26.72 14.89 2.69
N ARG A 42 -26.36 14.59 1.43
CA ARG A 42 -26.41 15.55 0.32
C ARG A 42 -27.82 15.66 -0.29
N HIS A 43 -28.57 14.56 -0.28
CA HIS A 43 -29.89 14.46 -0.91
C HIS A 43 -30.89 13.72 0.01
N PRO A 44 -31.43 14.39 1.05
CA PRO A 44 -32.22 13.73 2.09
C PRO A 44 -33.53 13.12 1.59
N ASN A 45 -34.10 13.67 0.52
CA ASN A 45 -35.37 13.21 -0.05
C ASN A 45 -35.20 12.16 -1.16
N GLN A 46 -33.96 11.78 -1.49
CA GLN A 46 -33.70 10.83 -2.57
C GLN A 46 -33.90 9.38 -2.07
N ARG A 47 -34.65 8.58 -2.83
CA ARG A 47 -34.78 7.14 -2.55
C ARG A 47 -33.64 6.39 -3.23
N ILE A 48 -32.77 5.78 -2.44
CA ILE A 48 -31.63 4.99 -2.92
C ILE A 48 -31.98 3.50 -2.78
N ASN A 49 -31.70 2.71 -3.82
CA ASN A 49 -31.86 1.24 -3.77
C ASN A 49 -30.79 0.61 -2.84
N ASN A 50 -31.10 -0.54 -2.24
CA ASN A 50 -30.16 -1.30 -1.43
C ASN A 50 -28.95 -1.77 -2.25
N ASP A 51 -29.16 -2.21 -3.49
CA ASP A 51 -28.06 -2.64 -4.36
C ASP A 51 -27.11 -1.49 -4.68
N ALA A 52 -27.65 -0.30 -4.94
CA ALA A 52 -26.84 0.91 -5.13
C ALA A 52 -26.07 1.30 -3.86
N THR A 53 -26.68 1.08 -2.68
CA THR A 53 -26.00 1.31 -1.40
C THR A 53 -24.86 0.32 -1.19
N ALA A 54 -25.07 -0.95 -1.53
CA ALA A 54 -24.03 -1.99 -1.45
C ALA A 54 -22.89 -1.69 -2.43
N ALA A 55 -23.20 -1.35 -3.68
CA ALA A 55 -22.20 -0.95 -4.68
C ALA A 55 -21.39 0.28 -4.25
N ALA A 56 -22.05 1.32 -3.71
CA ALA A 56 -21.36 2.49 -3.18
C ALA A 56 -20.46 2.14 -1.97
N THR A 57 -20.87 1.18 -1.15
CA THR A 57 -20.08 0.72 0.00
C THR A 57 -18.79 0.05 -0.47
N GLU A 58 -18.87 -0.80 -1.49
CA GLU A 58 -17.69 -1.41 -2.11
C GLU A 58 -16.81 -0.38 -2.81
N LEU A 59 -17.39 0.63 -3.47
CA LEU A 59 -16.62 1.70 -4.10
C LEU A 59 -15.81 2.51 -3.06
N ILE A 60 -16.42 2.85 -1.92
CA ILE A 60 -15.72 3.51 -0.81
C ILE A 60 -14.62 2.60 -0.25
N ARG A 61 -14.89 1.29 -0.10
CA ARG A 61 -13.90 0.31 0.35
C ARG A 61 -12.68 0.30 -0.58
N MET A 62 -12.92 0.20 -1.89
CA MET A 62 -11.87 0.21 -2.92
C MET A 62 -11.07 1.51 -2.88
N PHE A 63 -11.74 2.66 -2.77
CA PHE A 63 -11.08 3.96 -2.66
C PHE A 63 -10.14 4.03 -1.46
N ILE A 64 -10.57 3.58 -0.28
CA ILE A 64 -9.74 3.58 0.94
C ILE A 64 -8.52 2.66 0.79
N ILE A 65 -8.71 1.47 0.21
CA ILE A 65 -7.63 0.51 -0.02
C ILE A 65 -6.59 1.12 -0.97
N GLU A 66 -7.04 1.73 -2.06
CA GLU A 66 -6.17 2.34 -3.06
C GLU A 66 -5.42 3.56 -2.50
N ALA A 67 -6.12 4.43 -1.76
CA ALA A 67 -5.51 5.57 -1.08
C ALA A 67 -4.38 5.12 -0.14
N ARG A 68 -4.63 4.09 0.66
CA ARG A 68 -3.64 3.50 1.56
C ARG A 68 -2.47 2.91 0.78
N HIS A 69 -2.74 2.20 -0.31
CA HIS A 69 -1.70 1.59 -1.14
C HIS A 69 -0.75 2.65 -1.71
N ARG A 70 -1.29 3.66 -2.40
CA ARG A 70 -0.46 4.74 -2.98
C ARG A 70 0.28 5.55 -1.93
N SER A 71 -0.34 5.77 -0.76
CA SER A 71 0.33 6.45 0.36
C SER A 71 1.47 5.62 0.97
N SER A 72 1.39 4.29 0.94
CA SER A 72 2.49 3.40 1.33
C SER A 72 3.65 3.51 0.34
N VAL A 73 3.35 3.50 -0.96
CA VAL A 73 4.35 3.65 -2.02
C VAL A 73 5.07 5.00 -1.89
N GLU A 74 4.34 6.09 -1.69
CA GLU A 74 4.94 7.41 -1.48
C GLU A 74 5.85 7.44 -0.23
N ALA A 75 5.44 6.77 0.85
CA ALA A 75 6.25 6.65 2.07
C ALA A 75 7.56 5.88 1.83
N GLU A 76 7.52 4.82 1.01
CA GLU A 76 8.68 4.04 0.59
C GLU A 76 9.66 4.90 -0.22
N CYS A 77 9.14 5.69 -1.18
CA CYS A 77 9.95 6.58 -2.00
C CYS A 77 10.68 7.67 -1.19
N GLU A 78 10.03 8.27 -0.18
CA GLU A 78 10.69 9.27 0.69
C GLU A 78 11.85 8.67 1.52
N GLN A 79 11.71 7.41 1.94
CA GLN A 79 12.73 6.72 2.72
C GLN A 79 13.99 6.45 1.87
N GLU A 80 13.82 6.08 0.60
CA GLU A 80 14.94 5.84 -0.33
C GLU A 80 15.72 7.12 -0.65
N GLY A 81 15.04 8.24 -0.86
CA GLY A 81 15.68 9.54 -1.16
C GLY A 81 16.57 10.06 -0.02
N SER A 82 16.27 9.64 1.22
CA SER A 82 17.02 10.04 2.42
C SER A 82 18.40 9.38 2.52
N HIS A 83 18.61 8.23 1.89
CA HIS A 83 19.87 7.47 2.00
C HIS A 83 20.96 7.89 1.00
N GLN A 84 20.62 8.60 -0.08
CA GLN A 84 21.60 8.96 -1.12
C GLN A 84 22.45 10.21 -0.81
N SER A 85 22.14 10.96 0.26
CA SER A 85 22.81 12.24 0.54
C SER A 85 24.06 12.13 1.43
N HIS A 86 24.38 10.96 1.99
CA HIS A 86 25.44 10.83 3.02
C HIS A 86 26.77 10.22 2.53
N ASP A 87 26.89 9.74 1.28
CA ASP A 87 28.10 9.03 0.83
C ASP A 87 29.08 9.87 -0.02
N LYS A 88 28.94 11.21 -0.07
CA LYS A 88 29.82 12.06 -0.90
C LYS A 88 31.04 12.67 -0.20
N TYR A 89 31.41 12.23 1.01
CA TYR A 89 32.53 12.82 1.77
C TYR A 89 33.41 11.80 2.54
N LEU A 90 33.69 10.63 1.95
CA LEU A 90 34.77 9.76 2.42
C LEU A 90 35.70 9.38 1.26
N ASP A 91 36.24 10.40 0.59
CA ASP A 91 37.44 10.27 -0.23
C ASP A 91 38.45 11.28 0.33
N ASN A 92 39.08 10.91 1.43
CA ASN A 92 40.31 11.53 1.92
C ASN A 92 40.94 10.58 2.95
N GLU A 93 41.90 9.79 2.45
CA GLU A 93 43.06 9.20 3.13
C GLU A 93 42.75 8.26 4.31
N ILE A 94 43.26 7.01 4.33
CA ILE A 94 44.59 6.71 4.86
C ILE A 94 45.02 5.33 4.33
N MET A 95 46.15 5.31 3.62
CA MET A 95 46.97 4.11 3.47
C MET A 95 47.50 3.71 4.86
N GLY A 96 47.14 2.53 5.36
CA GLY A 96 47.60 2.04 6.65
C GLY A 96 47.54 0.51 6.75
N SER A 97 48.74 -0.06 6.81
CA SER A 97 49.13 -1.47 6.88
C SER A 97 48.35 -2.42 7.80
N ASP A 98 48.10 -3.62 7.25
CA ASP A 98 48.47 -4.98 7.72
C ASP A 98 48.25 -5.44 9.19
N SER A 99 47.84 -6.72 9.25
CA SER A 99 47.87 -7.71 10.35
C SER A 99 46.71 -7.76 11.37
N GLY A 100 46.13 -8.96 11.52
CA GLY A 100 45.45 -9.39 12.75
C GLY A 100 43.99 -9.82 12.62
N GLU A 101 43.80 -11.11 12.31
CA GLU A 101 42.88 -12.10 12.94
C GLU A 101 41.46 -11.72 13.41
N ASP A 102 40.52 -12.56 12.98
CA ASP A 102 39.32 -13.05 13.68
C ASP A 102 38.39 -12.04 14.36
N SER A 103 37.26 -11.78 13.70
CA SER A 103 35.93 -12.08 14.25
C SER A 103 34.86 -11.60 13.27
N CYS A 104 34.22 -12.54 12.57
CA CYS A 104 33.04 -12.29 11.75
C CYS A 104 31.83 -11.95 12.65
N LYS A 105 31.85 -10.79 13.31
CA LYS A 105 30.66 -10.21 13.96
C LYS A 105 29.71 -9.79 12.85
N MET A 106 28.83 -10.72 12.47
CA MET A 106 27.62 -10.46 11.69
C MET A 106 26.89 -9.30 12.37
N ARG A 107 27.12 -8.08 11.88
CA ARG A 107 26.32 -6.91 12.21
C ARG A 107 24.92 -7.21 11.70
N SER A 108 24.05 -7.65 12.60
CA SER A 108 22.61 -7.71 12.36
C SER A 108 22.14 -6.30 12.09
N ASN A 109 22.02 -5.96 10.80
CA ASN A 109 21.61 -4.65 10.34
C ASN A 109 20.14 -4.46 10.78
N PRO A 110 19.79 -3.59 11.75
CA PRO A 110 18.44 -3.53 12.31
C PRO A 110 17.41 -2.89 11.36
N ARG A 111 17.80 -2.53 10.14
CA ARG A 111 17.03 -1.65 9.26
C ARG A 111 16.04 -2.35 8.32
N LEU A 112 15.91 -3.68 8.36
CA LEU A 112 15.21 -4.39 7.28
C LEU A 112 13.69 -4.56 7.44
N ASN A 113 13.08 -4.26 8.60
CA ASN A 113 11.69 -4.66 8.83
C ASN A 113 10.74 -3.57 9.34
N SER A 114 11.15 -2.29 9.40
CA SER A 114 10.17 -1.24 9.72
C SER A 114 9.45 -0.83 8.43
N PHE A 115 8.20 -1.26 8.28
CA PHE A 115 7.32 -0.71 7.26
C PHE A 115 7.28 0.83 7.42
N PRO A 116 7.42 1.59 6.31
CA PRO A 116 7.39 3.03 6.41
C PRO A 116 6.04 3.50 6.94
N SER A 117 6.10 4.46 7.87
CA SER A 117 4.90 5.00 8.49
C SER A 117 4.20 5.96 7.52
N ILE A 118 2.94 5.68 7.18
CA ILE A 118 2.15 6.57 6.33
C ILE A 118 1.82 7.84 7.11
N ARG A 119 2.24 8.99 6.57
CA ARG A 119 1.96 10.33 7.11
C ARG A 119 0.88 11.05 6.28
N PRO A 120 0.22 12.07 6.85
CA PRO A 120 -0.76 12.89 6.11
C PRO A 120 -0.18 13.51 4.83
N ASP A 121 1.10 13.86 4.84
CA ASP A 121 1.77 14.47 3.68
C ASP A 121 1.84 13.50 2.49
N HIS A 122 2.01 12.19 2.72
CA HIS A 122 1.99 11.19 1.65
C HIS A 122 0.61 11.10 1.00
N ILE A 123 -0.46 11.18 1.80
CA ILE A 123 -1.85 11.19 1.32
C ILE A 123 -2.10 12.45 0.48
N ALA A 124 -1.62 13.61 0.94
CA ALA A 124 -1.79 14.88 0.23
C ALA A 124 -1.14 14.87 -1.16
N LYS A 125 0.04 14.26 -1.30
CA LYS A 125 0.75 14.13 -2.59
C LYS A 125 0.00 13.28 -3.61
N ILE A 126 -0.60 12.17 -3.17
CA ILE A 126 -1.33 11.26 -4.06
C ILE A 126 -2.80 11.67 -4.30
N ALA A 127 -3.32 12.65 -3.54
CA ALA A 127 -4.74 12.98 -3.55
C ALA A 127 -5.26 13.46 -4.91
N ALA A 128 -4.47 14.27 -5.63
CA ALA A 128 -4.89 14.79 -6.93
C ALA A 128 -5.08 13.67 -7.96
N GLU A 129 -4.11 12.77 -8.06
CA GLU A 129 -4.16 11.61 -8.95
C GLU A 129 -5.30 10.67 -8.57
N LEU A 130 -5.41 10.34 -7.29
CA LEU A 130 -6.47 9.46 -6.78
C LEU A 130 -7.87 10.03 -7.06
N LEU A 131 -8.07 11.35 -6.95
CA LEU A 131 -9.38 11.95 -7.22
C LEU A 131 -9.72 11.97 -8.72
N MET A 132 -8.72 12.06 -9.61
CA MET A 132 -8.93 11.99 -11.06
C MET A 132 -9.36 10.57 -11.50
N ASP A 133 -8.89 9.53 -10.83
CA ASP A 133 -9.27 8.14 -11.16
C ASP A 133 -10.73 7.81 -10.78
N PHE A 134 -11.32 8.57 -9.85
CA PHE A 134 -12.67 8.36 -9.31
C PHE A 134 -13.65 9.49 -9.66
N SER A 135 -13.29 10.37 -10.61
CA SER A 135 -14.11 11.51 -11.03
C SER A 135 -15.31 11.14 -11.91
#